data_AF-A0A1V5AQG4-F1
#
_entry.id   AF-A0A1V5AQG4-F1
#
_cell.length_a   1.000
_cell.length_b   1.000
_cell.length_c   1.000
_cell.angle_alpha   90.00
_cell.angle_beta   90.00
_cell.angle_gamma   90.00
#
_symmetry.space_group_name_H-M   'P 1'
#
loop_
_entity.id
_entity.type
_entity.pdbx_description
1 polymer ?
#
loop_
_entity_poly.entity_id
_entity_poly.type
_entity_poly.pdbx_seq_one_letter_code
_entity_poly.pdbx_strand_id
1 'polypeptide(L)'
;MDLISGEKLENLTSMEKIRLILDKVKTGRIVVLESGLTPAEEVRLIEMTMTEIRVDEFSGIEIESYPSKKEGSFFDKLLGRGIKGRMTVIGPANQLRTIEKDQFQISTKVSVGD
;
A
#
# COMPACT_ATOMS: atom_id res chain seq x y z
N MET A 1 -4.17 12.16 5.68
CA MET A 1 -3.24 11.02 5.64
C MET A 1 -3.52 10.16 6.86
N ASP A 2 -3.57 8.84 6.70
CA ASP A 2 -3.86 7.87 7.75
C ASP A 2 -2.68 6.90 7.87
N LEU A 3 -2.15 6.72 9.09
CA LEU A 3 -1.09 5.74 9.37
C LEU A 3 -1.73 4.52 10.04
N ILE A 4 -1.46 3.33 9.51
CA ILE A 4 -2.06 2.07 9.94
C ILE A 4 -0.96 1.17 10.48
N SER A 5 -1.09 0.81 11.76
CA SER A 5 -0.09 0.00 12.43
C SER A 5 -0.05 -1.45 11.93
N GLY A 6 1.12 -2.07 12.04
CA GLY A 6 1.29 -3.49 11.69
C GLY A 6 0.35 -4.40 12.50
N GLU A 7 0.24 -4.15 13.80
CA GLU A 7 -0.65 -4.90 14.71
C GLU A 7 -2.11 -4.85 14.26
N LYS A 8 -2.61 -3.66 13.84
CA LYS A 8 -3.98 -3.56 13.33
C LYS A 8 -4.16 -4.39 12.07
N LEU A 9 -3.18 -4.38 11.17
CA LEU A 9 -3.25 -5.14 9.91
C LEU A 9 -3.18 -6.65 10.16
N GLU A 10 -2.38 -7.11 11.12
CA GLU A 10 -2.29 -8.53 11.47
C GLU A 10 -3.61 -9.11 11.99
N ASN A 11 -4.45 -8.28 12.61
CA ASN A 11 -5.78 -8.65 13.08
C ASN A 11 -6.87 -8.62 11.98
N LEU A 12 -6.53 -8.25 10.75
CA LEU A 12 -7.46 -8.20 9.63
C LEU A 12 -7.18 -9.34 8.65
N THR A 13 -8.23 -9.96 8.14
CA THR A 13 -8.14 -10.82 6.96
C THR A 13 -7.67 -10.01 5.76
N SER A 14 -7.11 -10.69 4.75
CA SER A 14 -6.69 -10.01 3.51
C SER A 14 -7.81 -9.17 2.90
N MET A 15 -9.04 -9.67 2.82
CA MET A 15 -10.16 -8.88 2.27
C MET A 15 -10.52 -7.65 3.10
N GLU A 16 -10.44 -7.73 4.42
CA GLU A 16 -10.69 -6.58 5.29
C GLU A 16 -9.62 -5.51 5.14
N LYS A 17 -8.34 -5.89 4.97
CA LYS A 17 -7.26 -4.95 4.65
C LYS A 17 -7.54 -4.22 3.34
N ILE A 18 -7.92 -4.96 2.29
CA ILE A 18 -8.21 -4.38 0.97
C ILE A 18 -9.36 -3.38 1.06
N ARG A 19 -10.46 -3.74 1.73
CA ARG A 19 -11.60 -2.83 1.94
C ARG A 19 -11.21 -1.59 2.75
N LEU A 20 -10.49 -1.77 3.86
CA LEU A 20 -10.00 -0.67 4.68
C LEU A 20 -9.20 0.35 3.85
N ILE A 21 -8.32 -0.14 2.97
CA ILE A 21 -7.50 0.71 2.11
C ILE A 21 -8.37 1.41 1.06
N LEU A 22 -9.19 0.65 0.32
CA LEU A 22 -10.07 1.18 -0.73
C LEU A 22 -11.02 2.25 -0.21
N ASP A 23 -11.67 2.02 0.94
CA ASP A 23 -12.59 2.98 1.53
C ASP A 23 -11.89 4.30 1.87
N LYS A 24 -10.64 4.25 2.36
CA LYS A 24 -9.86 5.45 2.69
C LYS A 24 -9.42 6.19 1.44
N VAL A 25 -8.82 5.51 0.46
CA VAL A 25 -8.31 6.16 -0.75
C VAL A 25 -9.44 6.72 -1.61
N LYS A 26 -10.61 6.07 -1.66
CA LYS A 26 -11.79 6.62 -2.36
C LYS A 26 -12.26 7.96 -1.76
N THR A 27 -12.01 8.19 -0.47
CA THR A 27 -12.31 9.48 0.19
C THR A 27 -11.18 10.51 0.06
N GLY A 28 -10.21 10.29 -0.83
CA GLY A 28 -9.08 11.20 -1.03
C GLY A 28 -7.96 11.06 0.02
N ARG A 29 -7.93 9.99 0.82
CA ARG A 29 -6.90 9.82 1.85
C ARG A 29 -5.70 9.04 1.33
N ILE A 30 -4.52 9.53 1.68
CA ILE A 30 -3.26 8.78 1.61
C ILE A 30 -3.16 7.88 2.84
N VAL A 31 -2.88 6.60 2.63
CA VAL A 31 -2.73 5.56 3.65
C VAL A 31 -1.27 5.11 3.70
N VAL A 32 -0.69 5.05 4.90
CA VAL A 32 0.63 4.46 5.12
C VAL A 32 0.50 3.25 6.02
N LEU A 33 0.98 2.11 5.53
CA LEU A 33 0.97 0.83 6.24
C LEU A 33 2.36 0.61 6.84
N GLU A 34 2.46 0.45 8.16
CA GLU A 34 3.73 0.09 8.80
C GLU A 34 4.21 -1.30 8.37
N SER A 35 3.26 -2.22 8.16
CA SER A 35 3.49 -3.51 7.53
C SER A 35 2.77 -3.56 6.19
N GLY A 36 3.53 -3.63 5.11
CA GLY A 36 3.01 -3.62 3.75
C GLY A 36 2.19 -4.84 3.40
N LEU A 37 1.62 -4.79 2.20
CA LEU A 37 0.84 -5.89 1.66
C LEU A 37 1.73 -7.04 1.21
N THR A 38 1.24 -8.27 1.35
CA THR A 38 1.81 -9.40 0.64
C THR A 38 1.60 -9.22 -0.87
N PRO A 39 2.41 -9.86 -1.73
CA PRO A 39 2.21 -9.77 -3.18
C PRO A 39 0.80 -10.16 -3.63
N ALA A 40 0.19 -11.16 -2.98
CA ALA A 40 -1.18 -11.58 -3.28
C ALA A 40 -2.23 -10.53 -2.88
N GLU A 41 -2.02 -9.85 -1.74
CA GLU A 41 -2.87 -8.74 -1.31
C GLU A 41 -2.71 -7.53 -2.24
N GLU A 42 -1.49 -7.20 -2.66
CA GLU A 42 -1.23 -6.10 -3.60
C GLU A 42 -1.91 -6.32 -4.96
N VAL A 43 -1.78 -7.52 -5.53
CA VAL A 43 -2.51 -7.89 -6.76
C VAL A 43 -4.02 -7.76 -6.58
N ARG A 44 -4.55 -8.28 -5.47
CA ARG A 44 -5.99 -8.18 -5.20
C ARG A 44 -6.45 -6.74 -4.98
N LEU A 45 -5.62 -5.87 -4.39
CA LEU A 45 -5.92 -4.45 -4.25
C LEU A 45 -6.05 -3.79 -5.62
N ILE A 46 -5.12 -4.09 -6.53
CA ILE A 46 -5.14 -3.58 -7.90
C ILE A 46 -6.40 -4.06 -8.64
N GLU A 47 -6.70 -5.36 -8.59
CA GLU A 47 -7.90 -5.95 -9.20
C GLU A 47 -9.18 -5.27 -8.70
N MET A 48 -9.34 -5.17 -7.39
CA MET A 48 -10.52 -4.53 -6.80
C MET A 48 -10.59 -3.04 -7.16
N THR A 49 -9.45 -2.34 -7.15
CA THR A 49 -9.38 -0.94 -7.58
C THR A 49 -9.94 -0.78 -8.99
N MET A 50 -9.55 -1.64 -9.94
CA MET A 50 -10.03 -1.55 -11.33
C MET A 50 -11.57 -1.64 -11.43
N THR A 51 -12.21 -2.42 -10.56
CA THR A 51 -13.69 -2.53 -10.52
C THR A 51 -14.37 -1.28 -9.94
N GLU A 52 -13.64 -0.53 -9.11
CA GLU A 52 -14.13 0.65 -8.40
C GLU A 52 -13.86 1.96 -9.16
N ILE A 53 -12.99 1.97 -10.19
CA ILE A 53 -12.67 3.18 -10.95
C ILE A 53 -13.94 3.78 -11.57
N ARG A 54 -14.12 5.08 -11.37
CA ARG A 54 -15.16 5.91 -11.97
C ARG A 54 -14.49 7.23 -12.36
N VAL A 55 -14.50 7.59 -13.64
CA VAL A 55 -13.69 8.68 -14.21
C VAL A 55 -13.80 9.99 -13.42
N ASP A 56 -15.00 10.30 -12.91
CA ASP A 56 -15.27 11.55 -12.21
C ASP A 56 -15.20 11.46 -10.67
N GLU A 57 -15.14 10.26 -10.10
CA GLU A 57 -15.21 10.05 -8.64
C GLU A 57 -13.94 9.40 -8.07
N PHE A 58 -13.33 8.46 -8.79
CA PHE A 58 -12.17 7.70 -8.34
C PHE A 58 -11.32 7.23 -9.52
N SER A 59 -10.15 7.85 -9.69
CA SER A 59 -9.21 7.55 -10.78
C SER A 59 -8.35 6.31 -10.54
N GLY A 60 -8.53 5.62 -9.42
CA GLY A 60 -7.71 4.49 -8.99
C GLY A 60 -6.67 4.88 -7.93
N ILE A 61 -5.67 4.02 -7.74
CA ILE A 61 -4.64 4.16 -6.70
C ILE A 61 -3.24 4.27 -7.28
N GLU A 62 -2.36 4.90 -6.52
CA GLU A 62 -0.92 4.75 -6.62
C GLU A 62 -0.42 4.02 -5.36
N ILE A 63 0.49 3.06 -5.52
CA ILE A 63 1.03 2.23 -4.45
C ILE A 63 2.55 2.17 -4.55
N GLU A 64 3.23 2.45 -3.44
CA GLU A 64 4.69 2.37 -3.34
C GLU A 64 5.15 1.73 -2.04
N SER A 65 6.03 0.75 -2.14
CA SER A 65 6.61 0.04 -0.99
C SER A 65 8.12 0.10 -0.98
N TYR A 66 8.75 0.18 0.20
CA TYR A 66 10.21 0.09 0.31
C TYR A 66 10.74 -1.20 -0.32
N PRO A 67 11.87 -1.18 -1.05
CA PRO A 67 12.51 -2.40 -1.53
C PRO A 67 12.95 -3.26 -0.34
N SER A 68 12.61 -4.55 -0.35
CA SER A 68 13.07 -5.46 0.70
C SER A 68 14.58 -5.62 0.60
N LYS A 69 15.31 -5.42 1.70
CA LYS A 69 16.69 -5.93 1.79
C LYS A 69 16.66 -7.43 1.52
N LYS A 70 17.43 -7.88 0.52
CA LYS A 70 17.71 -9.30 0.27
C LYS A 70 18.62 -9.85 1.39
N GLU A 71 18.16 -9.86 2.63
CA GLU A 71 18.94 -10.40 3.76
C GLU A 71 18.35 -11.69 4.34
N GLY A 72 17.37 -12.29 3.68
CA GLY A 72 16.91 -13.65 4.00
C GLY A 72 17.63 -14.67 3.14
N SER A 73 18.46 -15.49 3.76
CA SER A 73 19.03 -16.69 3.13
C SER A 73 17.88 -17.55 2.60
N PHE A 74 18.11 -18.39 1.58
CA PHE A 74 17.07 -19.29 1.03
C PHE A 74 16.38 -20.14 2.12
N PHE A 75 17.07 -20.35 3.26
CA PHE A 75 16.56 -21.00 4.46
C PHE A 75 15.46 -20.21 5.21
N ASP A 76 15.51 -18.88 5.24
CA ASP A 76 14.51 -18.05 5.93
C ASP A 76 13.15 -18.06 5.22
N LYS A 77 13.17 -18.22 3.88
CA LYS A 77 11.96 -18.42 3.07
C LYS A 77 11.27 -19.76 3.34
N LEU A 78 12.04 -20.81 3.67
CA LEU A 78 11.51 -22.14 3.99
C LEU A 78 10.93 -22.20 5.42
N LEU A 79 11.48 -21.41 6.34
CA LEU A 79 11.05 -21.31 7.75
C LEU A 79 9.83 -20.41 7.97
N GLY A 80 9.21 -19.87 6.91
CA GLY A 80 7.99 -19.07 7.02
C GLY A 80 8.15 -17.75 7.79
N ARG A 81 9.39 -17.30 8.05
CA ARG A 81 9.65 -15.95 8.57
C ARG A 81 9.46 -14.97 7.42
N GLY A 82 8.20 -14.58 7.23
CA GLY A 82 7.78 -13.57 6.27
C GLY A 82 8.63 -12.31 6.39
N ILE A 83 8.91 -11.69 5.25
CA ILE A 83 9.64 -10.42 5.13
C ILE A 83 8.96 -9.41 6.05
N LYS A 84 9.57 -9.12 7.21
CA LYS A 84 9.03 -8.14 8.16
C LYS A 84 8.90 -6.78 7.47
N GLY A 85 7.70 -6.22 7.52
CA GLY A 85 7.44 -4.77 7.54
C GLY A 85 8.06 -3.97 6.39
N ARG A 86 7.60 -4.20 5.16
CA ARG A 86 7.86 -3.22 4.08
C ARG A 86 6.85 -2.10 4.27
N MET A 87 7.26 -0.93 4.76
CA MET A 87 6.32 0.20 4.82
C MET A 87 5.80 0.50 3.41
N THR A 88 4.49 0.68 3.30
CA THR A 88 3.80 0.89 2.02
C THR A 88 2.98 2.18 2.10
N VAL A 89 3.07 3.01 1.07
CA VAL A 89 2.25 4.21 0.88
C VAL A 89 1.26 3.94 -0.25
N ILE A 90 -0.01 4.26 -0.02
CA ILE A 90 -1.11 4.07 -0.97
C ILE A 90 -1.96 5.32 -0.99
N GLY A 91 -2.30 5.84 -2.17
CA GLY A 91 -3.16 7.03 -2.27
C GLY A 91 -3.92 7.09 -3.58
N PRO A 92 -4.80 8.08 -3.73
CA PRO A 92 -5.55 8.30 -4.97
C PRO A 92 -4.60 8.69 -6.11
N ALA A 93 -4.73 8.08 -7.29
CA ALA A 93 -3.80 8.29 -8.41
C ALA A 93 -3.78 9.75 -8.96
N ASN A 94 -4.82 10.53 -8.70
CA ASN A 94 -4.88 11.95 -9.07
C ASN A 94 -4.23 12.87 -8.03
N GLN A 95 -4.05 12.43 -6.80
CA GLN A 95 -3.56 13.24 -5.68
C GLN A 95 -2.14 12.86 -5.24
N LEU A 96 -1.77 11.60 -5.40
CA LEU A 96 -0.45 11.08 -5.05
C LEU A 96 0.35 10.86 -6.33
N ARG A 97 1.60 11.36 -6.37
CA ARG A 97 2.57 11.06 -7.43
C ARG A 97 3.96 10.90 -6.86
N THR A 98 4.56 9.74 -7.03
CA THR A 98 5.91 9.44 -6.56
C THR A 98 6.93 10.22 -7.37
N ILE A 99 7.75 11.00 -6.68
CA ILE A 99 8.82 11.82 -7.27
C ILE A 99 10.11 11.02 -7.30
N GLU A 100 10.44 10.37 -6.19
CA GLU A 100 11.71 9.69 -6.01
C GLU A 100 11.53 8.50 -5.06
N LYS A 101 12.27 7.43 -5.34
CA LYS A 101 12.27 6.23 -4.53
C LYS A 101 13.66 5.61 -4.53
N ASP A 102 14.18 5.36 -3.35
CA ASP A 102 15.38 4.56 -3.14
C ASP A 102 15.17 3.50 -2.05
N GLN A 103 16.27 2.95 -1.53
CA GLN A 103 16.23 1.90 -0.51
C GLN A 103 15.84 2.38 0.90
N PHE A 104 15.94 3.68 1.15
CA PHE A 104 15.78 4.34 2.44
C PHE A 104 14.74 5.46 2.43
N GLN A 105 14.33 5.95 1.26
CA GLN A 105 13.37 7.03 1.11
C GLN A 105 12.32 6.77 0.01
N ILE A 106 11.07 7.14 0.31
CA ILE A 106 10.00 7.33 -0.68
C ILE A 106 9.58 8.81 -0.59
N SER A 107 9.78 9.55 -1.68
CA SER A 107 9.36 10.94 -1.84
C SER A 107 8.13 10.99 -2.74
N THR A 108 7.04 11.53 -2.24
CA THR A 108 5.80 11.67 -3.01
C THR A 108 5.31 13.10 -3.02
N LYS A 109 4.81 13.56 -4.16
CA LYS A 109 4.10 14.82 -4.29
C LYS A 109 2.65 14.58 -3.95
N VAL A 110 2.13 15.39 -3.04
CA VAL A 110 0.70 15.43 -2.74
C VAL A 110 0.11 16.68 -3.38
N SER A 111 -0.83 16.49 -4.30
CA SER A 111 -1.66 17.56 -4.81
C SER A 111 -2.85 17.71 -3.86
N VAL A 112 -2.91 18.84 -3.15
CA VAL A 112 -4.13 19.24 -2.43
C VAL A 112 -5.07 19.77 -3.50
N GLY A 113 -6.27 19.18 -3.62
CA GLY A 113 -7.29 19.76 -4.49
C GLY A 113 -7.58 21.20 -4.07
N ASP A 114 -7.78 22.09 -5.04
CA ASP A 114 -8.17 23.48 -4.80
C ASP A 114 -9.48 23.60 -3.99
#